data_AF-X1UFF0-F1
#
_entry.id   AF-X1UFF0-F1
#
_cell.length_a   1.000
_cell.length_b   1.000
_cell.length_c   1.000
_cell.angle_alpha   90.00
_cell.angle_beta   90.00
_cell.angle_gamma   90.00
#
_symmetry.space_group_name_H-M   'P 1'
#
loop_
_entity.id
_entity.type
_entity.pdbx_description
1 polymer ?
#
loop_
_entity_poly.entity_id
_entity_poly.type
_entity_poly.pdbx_seq_one_letter_code
_entity_poly.pdbx_strand_id
1 'polypeptide(L)'
;MTWDKWETWEERYRVWEKRIGKKRMVLTWPSLKGLWQWFVRETERREIDPATIDVESYLDPLLTVEENKEILKTIMTSPITEFESEELYAEAKG
;
A
#
# COMPACT_ATOMS: atom_id res chain seq x y z
N MET A 1 -5.95 12.93 -8.42
CA MET A 1 -6.98 12.20 -7.65
C MET A 1 -6.51 12.18 -6.21
N THR A 2 -7.34 12.57 -5.25
CA THR A 2 -7.01 12.68 -3.82
C THR A 2 -7.20 11.30 -3.17
N TRP A 3 -6.10 10.60 -2.84
CA TRP A 3 -6.06 9.21 -2.37
C TRP A 3 -6.41 9.05 -0.89
N ASP A 4 -6.55 10.16 -0.17
CA ASP A 4 -7.01 10.30 1.21
C ASP A 4 -8.52 9.95 1.38
N LYS A 5 -9.27 9.84 0.28
CA LYS A 5 -10.71 9.60 0.32
C LYS A 5 -11.09 8.13 0.29
N TRP A 6 -12.09 7.78 1.11
CA TRP A 6 -12.64 6.42 1.18
C TRP A 6 -13.23 5.90 -0.14
N GLU A 7 -13.79 6.78 -0.96
CA GLU A 7 -14.42 6.42 -2.23
C GLU A 7 -13.43 5.74 -3.19
N THR A 8 -12.18 6.21 -3.23
CA THR A 8 -11.10 5.64 -4.04
C THR A 8 -10.79 4.18 -3.65
N TRP A 9 -10.76 3.88 -2.36
CA TRP A 9 -10.53 2.53 -1.85
C TRP A 9 -11.68 1.57 -2.16
N GLU A 10 -12.91 2.08 -2.17
CA GLU A 10 -14.08 1.28 -2.53
C GLU A 10 -14.04 0.86 -4.01
N GLU A 11 -13.69 1.80 -4.89
CA GLU A 11 -13.51 1.52 -6.32
C GLU A 11 -12.40 0.49 -6.55
N ARG A 12 -11.25 0.65 -5.89
CA ARG A 12 -10.13 -0.31 -5.97
C ARG A 12 -10.54 -1.70 -5.49
N TYR A 13 -11.24 -1.78 -4.37
CA TYR A 13 -11.76 -3.04 -3.85
C TYR A 13 -12.68 -3.74 -4.86
N ARG A 14 -13.60 -2.99 -5.48
CA ARG A 14 -14.49 -3.52 -6.52
C ARG A 14 -13.73 -3.99 -7.75
N VAL A 15 -12.64 -3.31 -8.14
CA VAL A 15 -11.77 -3.75 -9.24
C VAL A 15 -11.09 -5.08 -8.89
N TRP A 16 -10.56 -5.23 -7.68
CA TRP A 16 -10.01 -6.49 -7.22
C TRP A 16 -11.06 -7.61 -7.17
N GLU A 17 -12.25 -7.33 -6.64
CA GLU A 17 -13.34 -8.30 -6.59
C GLU A 17 -13.71 -8.81 -8.00
N LYS A 18 -13.77 -7.91 -8.99
CA LYS A 18 -14.04 -8.27 -10.39
C LYS A 18 -12.91 -9.08 -11.04
N ARG A 19 -11.65 -8.70 -10.77
CA ARG A 19 -10.47 -9.31 -11.39
C ARG A 19 -10.13 -10.69 -10.80
N ILE A 20 -10.17 -10.80 -9.48
CA ILE A 20 -9.68 -11.96 -8.71
C ILE A 20 -10.85 -12.88 -8.32
N GLY A 21 -12.03 -12.31 -8.08
CA GLY A 21 -13.20 -13.00 -7.58
C GLY A 21 -13.27 -12.95 -6.06
N LYS A 22 -14.42 -12.51 -5.53
CA LYS A 22 -14.67 -12.31 -4.09
C LYS A 22 -14.31 -13.51 -3.19
N LYS A 23 -14.54 -14.75 -3.67
CA LYS A 23 -14.24 -15.97 -2.89
C LYS A 23 -12.74 -16.28 -2.76
N ARG A 24 -11.91 -15.68 -3.60
CA ARG A 24 -10.46 -15.89 -3.61
C ARG A 24 -9.70 -14.81 -2.85
N MET A 25 -10.31 -13.64 -2.67
CA MET A 25 -9.73 -12.55 -1.90
C MET A 25 -9.71 -12.90 -0.42
N VAL A 26 -8.55 -12.71 0.19
CA VAL A 26 -8.36 -12.82 1.64
C VAL A 26 -8.68 -11.49 2.30
N LEU A 27 -8.27 -10.38 1.67
CA LEU A 27 -8.56 -9.04 2.15
C LEU A 27 -10.04 -8.70 1.91
N THR A 28 -10.79 -8.50 2.99
CA THR A 28 -12.20 -8.09 2.92
C THR A 28 -12.35 -6.57 2.87
N TRP A 29 -13.52 -6.05 2.46
CA TRP A 29 -13.77 -4.61 2.48
C TRP A 29 -13.63 -3.99 3.89
N PRO A 30 -14.23 -4.56 4.96
CA PRO A 30 -13.98 -4.08 6.32
C PRO A 30 -12.49 -4.14 6.73
N SER A 31 -11.78 -5.20 6.33
CA SER A 31 -10.35 -5.35 6.59
C SER A 31 -9.51 -4.27 5.91
N LEU A 32 -9.81 -3.96 4.65
CA LEU A 32 -9.15 -2.88 3.90
C LEU A 32 -9.41 -1.53 4.57
N LYS A 33 -10.62 -1.28 5.09
CA LYS A 33 -10.89 -0.07 5.88
C LYS A 33 -10.03 0.00 7.14
N GLY A 34 -9.96 -1.07 7.91
CA GLY A 34 -9.12 -1.11 9.11
C GLY A 34 -7.65 -0.86 8.79
N LEU A 35 -7.16 -1.46 7.69
CA LEU A 35 -5.79 -1.31 7.22
C LEU A 35 -5.49 0.15 6.81
N TRP A 36 -6.37 0.79 6.06
CA TRP A 36 -6.17 2.20 5.66
C TRP A 36 -6.17 3.16 6.86
N GLN A 37 -7.10 2.98 7.82
CA GLN A 37 -7.12 3.80 9.04
C GLN A 37 -5.84 3.63 9.87
N TRP A 38 -5.33 2.40 9.93
CA TRP A 38 -4.05 2.13 10.59
C TRP A 38 -2.89 2.81 9.85
N PHE A 39 -2.83 2.72 8.52
CA PHE A 39 -1.78 3.34 7.71
C PHE A 39 -1.71 4.85 7.93
N VAL A 40 -2.85 5.55 7.82
CA VAL A 40 -2.90 7.02 8.01
C VAL A 40 -2.39 7.42 9.40
N ARG A 41 -2.81 6.69 10.46
CA ARG A 41 -2.31 6.96 11.82
C ARG A 41 -0.81 6.69 11.96
N GLU A 42 -0.31 5.67 11.28
CA GLU A 42 1.10 5.29 11.34
C GLU A 42 1.98 6.30 10.59
N THR A 43 1.52 6.83 9.46
CA THR A 43 2.19 7.93 8.75
C THR A 43 2.17 9.22 9.55
N GLU A 44 1.05 9.57 10.20
CA GLU A 44 0.96 10.71 11.12
C GLU A 44 1.95 10.57 12.29
N ARG A 45 2.02 9.38 12.91
CA ARG A 45 2.92 9.09 14.03
C ARG A 45 4.40 9.21 13.66
N ARG A 46 4.73 8.96 12.40
CA ARG A 46 6.10 8.99 11.85
C ARG A 46 6.43 10.29 11.14
N GLU A 47 5.49 11.24 11.09
CA GLU A 47 5.62 12.50 10.34
C GLU A 47 5.95 12.28 8.85
N ILE A 48 5.40 11.22 8.26
CA ILE A 48 5.53 10.91 6.83
C ILE A 48 4.31 11.45 6.10
N ASP A 49 4.51 12.13 4.97
CA ASP A 49 3.41 12.50 4.07
C ASP A 49 2.88 11.23 3.36
N PRO A 50 1.64 10.77 3.64
CA PRO A 50 1.09 9.57 3.02
C PRO A 50 0.96 9.69 1.49
N ALA A 51 0.94 10.90 0.92
CA ALA A 51 0.90 11.11 -0.53
C ALA A 51 2.20 10.70 -1.24
N THR A 52 3.30 10.53 -0.48
CA THR A 52 4.61 10.09 -1.02
C THR A 52 4.72 8.57 -1.14
N ILE A 53 3.76 7.82 -0.60
CA ILE A 53 3.76 6.36 -0.61
C ILE A 53 2.72 5.85 -1.61
N ASP A 54 3.16 5.07 -2.59
CA ASP A 54 2.25 4.38 -3.52
C ASP A 54 1.65 3.11 -2.89
N VAL A 55 0.79 3.29 -1.88
CA VAL A 55 0.16 2.20 -1.12
C VAL A 55 -0.57 1.22 -2.03
N GLU A 56 -1.18 1.70 -3.12
CA GLU A 56 -1.96 0.88 -4.06
C GLU A 56 -1.11 -0.20 -4.74
N SER A 57 0.14 0.11 -5.04
CA SER A 57 1.11 -0.81 -5.66
C SER A 57 1.64 -1.86 -4.69
N TYR A 58 1.56 -1.60 -3.38
CA TYR A 58 2.08 -2.51 -2.35
C TYR A 58 1.02 -3.38 -1.66
N LEU A 59 -0.26 -3.06 -1.84
CA LEU A 59 -1.34 -3.87 -1.28
C LEU A 59 -1.66 -5.08 -2.16
N ASP A 60 -1.72 -6.25 -1.52
CA ASP A 60 -2.15 -7.48 -2.16
C ASP A 60 -3.49 -7.97 -1.54
N PRO A 61 -4.58 -8.04 -2.32
CA PRO A 61 -5.87 -8.55 -1.86
C PRO A 61 -5.89 -10.05 -1.55
N LEU A 62 -4.85 -10.81 -1.92
CA LEU A 62 -4.68 -12.22 -1.59
C LEU A 62 -3.96 -12.43 -0.25
N LEU A 63 -3.43 -11.37 0.35
CA LEU A 63 -2.77 -11.41 1.65
C LEU A 63 -3.72 -10.99 2.78
N THR A 64 -3.39 -11.41 4.00
CA THR A 64 -4.07 -10.99 5.21
C THR A 64 -3.78 -9.52 5.53
N VAL A 65 -4.55 -8.96 6.47
CA VAL A 65 -4.30 -7.59 6.98
C VAL A 65 -2.89 -7.47 7.56
N GLU A 66 -2.43 -8.46 8.32
CA GLU A 66 -1.15 -8.36 9.01
C GLU A 66 0.03 -8.45 8.03
N GLU A 67 -0.05 -9.33 7.03
CA GLU A 67 0.96 -9.40 5.96
C GLU A 67 1.05 -8.08 5.18
N ASN A 68 -0.09 -7.48 4.83
CA ASN A 68 -0.10 -6.17 4.18
C ASN A 68 0.48 -5.07 5.10
N LYS A 69 0.24 -5.12 6.41
CA LYS A 69 0.86 -4.16 7.34
C LYS A 69 2.38 -4.30 7.35
N GLU A 70 2.92 -5.51 7.35
CA GLU A 70 4.37 -5.71 7.33
C GLU A 70 4.99 -5.11 6.06
N ILE A 71 4.38 -5.33 4.88
CA ILE A 71 4.81 -4.70 3.63
C ILE A 71 4.82 -3.17 3.77
N LEU A 72 3.70 -2.58 4.22
CA LEU A 72 3.61 -1.13 4.36
C LEU A 72 4.60 -0.58 5.40
N LYS A 73 4.86 -1.29 6.50
CA LYS A 73 5.89 -0.92 7.48
C LYS A 73 7.26 -0.86 6.83
N THR A 74 7.62 -1.86 6.03
CA THR A 74 8.91 -1.89 5.33
C THR A 74 9.07 -0.67 4.42
N ILE A 75 8.04 -0.34 3.63
CA ILE A 75 8.04 0.84 2.75
C ILE A 75 8.12 2.14 3.55
N MET A 76 7.47 2.22 4.73
CA MET A 76 7.52 3.40 5.60
C MET A 76 8.85 3.55 6.35
N THR A 77 9.63 2.48 6.55
CA THR A 77 10.93 2.51 7.25
C THR A 77 12.12 2.69 6.33
N SER A 78 12.00 2.26 5.07
CA SER A 78 12.99 2.52 4.05
C SER A 78 12.50 3.75 3.29
N PRO A 79 12.97 4.98 3.61
CA PRO A 79 13.00 5.96 2.54
C PRO A 79 13.80 5.26 1.44
N ILE A 80 13.20 5.00 0.28
CA ILE A 80 14.00 4.87 -0.92
C ILE A 80 14.65 6.23 -1.02
N THR A 81 15.82 6.38 -0.39
CA THR A 81 16.61 7.58 -0.58
C THR A 81 16.85 7.64 -2.07
N GLU A 82 16.72 8.83 -2.68
CA GLU A 82 17.04 9.02 -4.10
C GLU A 82 18.42 8.42 -4.46
N PHE A 83 19.28 8.24 -3.46
CA PHE A 83 20.58 7.58 -3.51
C PHE A 83 20.54 6.07 -3.85
N GLU A 84 19.58 5.29 -3.36
CA GLU A 84 19.50 3.84 -3.67
C GLU A 84 18.96 3.58 -5.09
N SER A 85 18.24 4.54 -5.67
CA SER A 85 17.74 4.48 -7.05
C SER A 85 18.88 4.60 -8.07
N GLU A 86 19.85 5.50 -7.87
CA GLU A 86 20.91 5.73 -8.84
C GLU A 86 21.93 4.58 -8.92
N GLU A 87 22.29 3.96 -7.79
CA GLU A 87 23.23 2.81 -7.79
C GLU A 87 22.61 1.55 -8.40
N LEU A 88 21.33 1.26 -8.12
CA LEU A 88 20.63 0.10 -8.72
C LEU A 88 20.45 0.26 -10.24
N TYR A 89 20.23 1.48 -10.73
CA TYR A 89 20.17 1.75 -12.18
C TYR A 89 21.55 1.70 -12.85
N ALA A 90 22.64 1.97 -12.11
CA ALA A 90 24.00 1.86 -12.62
C ALA A 90 24.44 0.38 -12.73
N GLU A 91 24.12 -0.46 -11.74
CA GLU A 91 24.46 -1.89 -11.77
C GLU A 91 23.67 -2.67 -12.85
N ALA A 92 22.44 -2.28 -13.17
CA ALA A 92 21.65 -2.92 -14.23
C ALA A 92 22.13 -2.59 -15.66
N LYS A 93 23.02 -1.61 -15.83
CA LYS A 93 23.63 -1.21 -17.12
C LYS A 93 25.12 -1.54 -17.22
N GLY A 94 25.71 -2.14 -16.19
CA GLY A 94 27.09 -2.61 -16.16
C GLY A 94 27.28 -3.99 -16.79
#